data_AF-A0A8R1INR4-F1
#
_entry.id   AF-A0A8R1INR4-F1
#
_cell.length_a   1.000
_cell.length_b   1.000
_cell.length_c   1.000
_cell.angle_alpha   90.00
_cell.angle_beta   90.00
_cell.angle_gamma   90.00
#
_symmetry.space_group_name_H-M   'P 1'
#
loop_
_entity.id
_entity.type
_entity.pdbx_description
1 polymer ?
#
loop_
_entity_poly.entity_id
_entity_poly.type
_entity_poly.pdbx_seq_one_letter_code
_entity_poly.pdbx_strand_id
1 'polypeptide(L)' 'MSAFFVFFFRNRRRSHTFQQDDAAINSNNFTKNWFAAEGIKVLDRPACSPGLNPIENFWEMLAPRVY' A
#
# COMPACT_ATOMS: atom_id res chain seq x y z
N MET A 1 -11.35 -9.99 2.07
CA MET A 1 -10.75 -8.71 1.66
C MET A 1 -9.99 -8.92 0.35
N SER A 2 -10.69 -9.01 -0.79
CA SER A 2 -10.11 -9.53 -2.05
C SER A 2 -10.14 -8.57 -3.23
N ALA A 3 -10.75 -7.39 -3.13
CA ALA A 3 -11.04 -6.58 -4.32
C ALA A 3 -10.10 -5.39 -4.58
N PHE A 4 -9.38 -4.88 -3.56
CA PHE A 4 -8.63 -3.63 -3.72
C PHE A 4 -7.15 -3.78 -4.09
N PHE A 5 -6.55 -4.96 -3.88
CA PHE A 5 -5.09 -5.12 -4.02
C PHE A 5 -4.65 -5.80 -5.34
N VAL A 6 -5.58 -6.34 -6.12
CA VAL A 6 -5.26 -7.38 -7.13
C VAL A 6 -4.70 -6.81 -8.43
N PHE A 7 -5.00 -5.56 -8.82
CA PHE A 7 -4.67 -5.10 -10.17
C PHE A 7 -3.19 -4.75 -10.41
N PHE A 8 -2.40 -4.48 -9.36
CA PHE A 8 -0.98 -4.09 -9.53
C PHE A 8 -0.02 -5.28 -9.71
N PHE A 9 -0.38 -6.48 -9.25
CA PHE A 9 0.55 -7.62 -9.20
C PHE A 9 0.74 -8.37 -10.52
N ARG A 10 0.08 -7.97 -11.61
CA ARG A 10 0.23 -8.63 -12.93
C ARG A 10 1.54 -8.30 -13.64
N ASN A 11 2.26 -7.24 -13.22
CA ASN A 11 3.53 -6.82 -13.82
C ASN A 11 4.68 -6.88 -12.80
N ARG A 12 5.03 -8.09 -12.34
CA ARG A 12 6.10 -8.36 -11.37
C ARG A 12 7.49 -7.98 -11.94
N ARG A 13 7.85 -6.69 -11.99
CA ARG A 13 9.29 -6.35 -12.01
C ARG A 13 9.82 -6.65 -10.60
N ARG A 14 10.87 -7.46 -10.52
CA ARG A 14 11.45 -8.00 -9.28
C ARG A 14 11.97 -6.94 -8.28
N SER A 15 11.90 -5.66 -8.63
CA SER A 15 12.44 -4.54 -7.83
C SER A 15 11.38 -3.67 -7.14
N HIS A 16 10.09 -3.95 -7.29
CA HIS A 16 9.06 -3.12 -6.65
C HIS A 16 8.91 -3.42 -5.17
N THR A 17 8.73 -2.36 -4.38
CA THR A 17 8.37 -2.44 -2.96
C THR A 17 6.97 -1.86 -2.78
N PHE A 18 6.12 -2.57 -2.05
CA PHE A 18 4.76 -2.16 -1.76
C PHE A 18 4.73 -1.23 -0.55
N GLN A 19 4.09 -0.08 -0.67
CA GLN A 19 3.93 0.89 0.41
C GLN A 19 2.44 0.99 0.79
N GLN A 20 2.15 0.84 2.08
CA GLN A 20 0.82 0.95 2.68
C GLN A 20 0.84 1.92 3.85
N ASP A 21 -0.28 2.59 4.11
CA ASP A 21 -0.49 3.50 5.23
C ASP A 21 -0.47 2.78 6.60
N ASP A 22 -0.31 3.56 7.68
CA ASP A 22 -0.23 3.04 9.06
C ASP A 22 -1.62 2.69 9.65
N ALA A 23 -2.62 2.45 8.80
CA ALA A 23 -3.93 2.02 9.24
C ALA A 23 -3.85 0.71 10.03
N ALA A 24 -4.58 0.62 11.14
CA ALA A 24 -4.53 -0.53 12.05
C ALA A 24 -4.83 -1.88 11.35
N ILE A 25 -5.63 -1.85 10.28
CA ILE A 25 -5.97 -3.02 9.44
C ILE A 25 -4.74 -3.63 8.74
N ASN A 26 -3.73 -2.81 8.44
CA ASN A 26 -2.50 -3.24 7.77
C ASN A 26 -1.49 -3.87 8.74
N SER A 27 -1.66 -3.65 10.04
CA SER A 27 -0.79 -4.23 11.08
C SER A 27 -1.19 -5.66 11.46
N ASN A 28 -2.34 -6.16 10.98
CA ASN A 28 -2.83 -7.51 11.27
C ASN A 28 -1.86 -8.59 10.76
N ASN A 29 -1.60 -9.60 11.60
CA ASN A 29 -0.79 -10.77 11.27
C ASN A 29 -1.30 -11.49 10.02
N PHE A 30 -2.62 -11.53 9.80
CA PHE A 30 -3.20 -12.11 8.59
C PHE A 30 -2.66 -11.42 7.32
N THR A 31 -2.67 -10.09 7.32
CA THR A 31 -2.22 -9.27 6.19
C THR A 31 -0.71 -9.44 5.96
N LYS A 32 0.09 -9.48 7.04
CA LYS A 32 1.54 -9.73 6.97
C LYS A 32 1.86 -11.12 6.38
N ASN A 33 1.16 -12.16 6.84
CA ASN A 33 1.35 -13.53 6.36
C ASN A 33 0.96 -13.66 4.88
N TRP A 34 -0.09 -12.97 4.45
CA TRP A 34 -0.51 -12.96 3.05
C TRP A 34 0.56 -12.29 2.15
N PHE A 35 1.11 -11.14 2.55
CA PHE A 35 2.20 -10.51 1.80
C PHE A 35 3.43 -11.42 1.66
N ALA A 36 3.79 -12.14 2.73
CA ALA A 36 4.88 -13.11 2.70
C ALA A 36 4.59 -14.27 1.74
N ALA A 37 3.36 -14.80 1.76
CA ALA A 37 2.94 -15.89 0.86
C ALA A 37 2.97 -15.48 -0.62
N GLU A 38 2.61 -14.24 -0.93
CA GLU A 38 2.64 -13.68 -2.29
C GLU A 38 4.04 -13.19 -2.73
N GLY A 39 5.04 -13.23 -1.85
CA GLY A 39 6.40 -12.76 -2.12
C GLY A 39 6.47 -11.24 -2.33
N ILE A 40 5.57 -10.49 -1.69
CA ILE A 40 5.48 -9.04 -1.82
C ILE A 40 6.40 -8.40 -0.77
N LYS A 41 7.39 -7.63 -1.23
CA LYS A 41 8.23 -6.84 -0.34
C LYS A 41 7.46 -5.60 0.12
N VAL A 42 7.14 -5.51 1.40
CA VAL A 42 6.50 -4.32 2.00
C VAL A 42 7.59 -3.36 2.48
N LEU A 43 7.40 -2.05 2.27
CA LEU A 43 8.29 -1.01 2.73
C LEU A 43 8.16 -0.88 4.25
N ASP A 44 9.29 -0.99 4.96
CA ASP A 44 9.32 -0.75 6.41
C ASP A 44 9.25 0.77 6.65
N ARG A 45 8.18 1.21 7.30
CA ARG A 45 7.90 2.64 7.51
C ARG A 45 8.12 2.97 8.99
N PRO A 46 8.81 4.08 9.31
CA PRO A 46 8.89 4.54 10.68
C PRO A 46 7.51 4.97 11.19
N ALA A 47 7.12 4.45 12.35
CA ALA A 47 5.91 4.87 13.05
C ALA A 47 5.92 6.39 13.26
N CYS A 48 4.75 7.04 13.13
CA CYS A 48 4.58 8.50 13.21
C CYS A 48 5.18 9.28 12.03
N SER A 49 5.13 8.76 10.81
CA SER A 49 5.42 9.51 9.57
C SER A 49 4.15 9.79 8.73
N PRO A 50 3.20 10.60 9.25
CA PRO A 50 1.92 10.83 8.60
C PRO A 50 2.01 11.56 7.26
N GLY A 51 3.16 12.14 6.90
CA GLY A 51 3.33 12.93 5.66
C GLY A 51 3.98 12.21 4.48
N LEU A 52 4.24 10.90 4.57
CA LEU A 52 5.00 10.17 3.53
C LEU A 52 4.15 9.17 2.75
N ASN A 53 2.88 9.47 2.50
CA ASN A 53 2.01 8.62 1.69
C ASN A 53 1.72 9.28 0.33
N PRO A 54 2.43 8.90 -0.76
CA PRO A 54 2.24 9.51 -2.07
C PRO A 54 0.79 9.46 -2.61
N ILE A 55 -0.03 8.53 -2.10
CA ILE A 55 -1.43 8.43 -2.50
C ILE A 55 -2.27 9.61 -1.99
N GLU A 56 -1.93 10.21 -0.85
CA GLU A 56 -2.65 11.37 -0.30
C GLU A 56 -2.45 12.59 -1.20
N ASN A 57 -1.21 12.86 -1.61
CA ASN A 57 -0.89 13.89 -2.60
C ASN A 57 -1.64 13.65 -3.92
N PHE A 58 -1.77 12.39 -4.34
CA PHE A 58 -2.53 12.05 -5.54
C PHE A 58 -4.03 12.35 -5.37
N TRP A 59 -4.62 12.02 -4.22
CA TRP A 59 -6.01 12.36 -3.91
C TRP A 59 -6.24 13.88 -3.87
N GLU A 60 -5.31 14.65 -3.30
CA GLU A 60 -5.37 16.12 -3.32
C GLU A 60 -5.37 16.70 -4.74
N MET A 61 -4.60 16.12 -5.66
CA MET A 61 -4.60 16.51 -7.07
C MET A 61 -5.86 16.06 -7.83
N LEU A 62 -6.52 15.01 -7.36
CA LEU A 62 -7.65 14.40 -8.04
C LEU A 62 -9.00 14.96 -7.56
N ALA A 63 -9.11 15.31 -6.27
CA ALA A 63 -10.35 15.84 -5.69
C ALA A 63 -10.90 17.07 -6.46
N PRO A 64 -10.09 18.08 -6.85
CA PRO A 64 -10.58 19.22 -7.63
C PRO A 64 -10.98 18.91 -9.08
N ARG A 65 -10.69 17.71 -9.57
CA ARG A 65 -11.08 17.26 -10.92
C ARG A 65 -12.36 16.42 -10.92
N VAL A 66 -12.76 15.92 -9.75
CA VAL A 66 -13.95 15.08 -9.57
C VAL A 66 -15.14 15.88 -9.05
N TYR A 67 -14.87 16.93 -8.27
CA TYR A 67 -15.86 17.93 -7.85
C TYR A 67 -15.83 19.15 -8.76
#